data_AF-A0A821DC07-F1
#
_entry.id   AF-A0A821DC07-F1
#
_cell.length_a   1.000
_cell.length_b   1.000
_cell.length_c   1.000
_cell.angle_alpha   90.00
_cell.angle_beta   90.00
_cell.angle_gamma   90.00
#
_symmetry.space_group_name_H-M   'P 1'
#
loop_
_entity.id
_entity.type
_entity.pdbx_description
1 polymer ?
#
loop_
_entity_poly.entity_id
_entity_poly.type
_entity_poly.pdbx_seq_one_letter_code
_entity_poly.pdbx_strand_id
1 'polypeptide(L)'
;MFSSQINIINELSYRQIQNELKKRQLNSTGKKNIIIKRLKIAYEKEIINQSSYVTKFHYLPNEIYREIFDYLSSFDIINSFYGLNHRLNGIIRYIPMKLNFNNLNKIEYKRVLKHIVPKIIDQIMAIDLGESSKIISCFSSSCYSEFIIDLFIQSFNLIQFSNLRFLSLTALNQKQLESLFLIIPNMLSLRSLRLLEQNYCCSLNERICKLVLANDSHYSIDKNNHLTHVFIETSPPFKILTVFHKYFLNKISFDCIQINIRCALYFYPHGLTCLDCEGAIHKRCLG
;
A
#
# COMPACT_ATOMS: atom_id res chain seq x y z
N MET A 1 -14.72 -27.97 -0.91
CA MET A 1 -14.17 -28.62 -2.13
C MET A 1 -14.21 -30.16 -2.08
N PHE A 2 -14.07 -30.82 -0.91
CA PHE A 2 -14.04 -32.29 -0.85
C PHE A 2 -15.40 -32.99 -0.91
N SER A 3 -16.48 -32.33 -0.47
CA SER A 3 -17.85 -32.85 -0.56
C SER A 3 -18.33 -33.05 -2.00
N SER A 4 -17.81 -32.29 -2.97
CA SER A 4 -18.16 -32.46 -4.38
C SER A 4 -17.52 -33.71 -4.99
N GLN A 5 -16.34 -34.13 -4.53
CA GLN A 5 -15.64 -35.30 -5.08
C GLN A 5 -16.35 -36.63 -4.72
N ILE A 6 -16.95 -36.72 -3.53
CA ILE A 6 -17.70 -37.92 -3.12
C ILE A 6 -19.02 -38.06 -3.90
N ASN A 7 -19.63 -36.95 -4.30
CA ASN A 7 -20.86 -36.95 -5.09
C ASN A 7 -20.62 -37.45 -6.52
N ILE A 8 -19.48 -37.08 -7.13
CA ILE A 8 -19.06 -37.53 -8.48
C ILE A 8 -18.95 -39.06 -8.55
N ILE A 9 -18.59 -39.75 -7.46
CA ILE A 9 -18.46 -41.22 -7.44
C ILE A 9 -19.79 -41.92 -7.76
N ASN A 10 -20.92 -41.33 -7.37
CA ASN A 10 -22.23 -41.92 -7.62
C ASN A 10 -22.64 -41.83 -9.11
N GLU A 11 -22.06 -40.88 -9.85
CA GLU A 11 -22.34 -40.64 -11.27
C GLU A 11 -21.48 -41.51 -12.20
N LEU A 12 -20.42 -42.15 -11.67
CA LEU A 12 -19.54 -43.00 -12.46
C LEU A 12 -20.22 -44.30 -12.91
N SER A 13 -19.92 -44.69 -14.15
CA SER A 13 -20.27 -46.00 -14.69
C SER A 13 -19.51 -47.11 -13.95
N TYR A 14 -20.06 -48.32 -13.97
CA TYR A 14 -19.44 -49.48 -13.32
C TYR A 14 -17.99 -49.72 -13.79
N ARG A 15 -17.73 -49.58 -15.10
CA ARG A 15 -16.40 -49.73 -15.70
C ARG A 15 -15.42 -48.64 -15.22
N GLN A 16 -15.87 -47.40 -15.08
CA GLN A 16 -15.06 -46.31 -14.54
C GLN A 16 -14.67 -46.57 -13.08
N ILE A 17 -15.61 -47.03 -12.25
CA ILE A 17 -15.35 -47.38 -10.84
C ILE A 17 -14.32 -48.51 -10.74
N GLN A 18 -14.44 -49.54 -11.57
CA GLN A 18 -13.46 -50.64 -11.60
C GLN A 18 -12.06 -50.17 -12.04
N ASN A 19 -11.98 -49.30 -13.04
CA ASN A 19 -10.71 -48.73 -13.49
C ASN A 19 -10.06 -47.88 -12.39
N GLU A 20 -10.84 -47.04 -11.69
CA GLU A 20 -10.33 -46.22 -10.58
C GLU A 20 -9.85 -47.05 -9.38
N LEU A 21 -10.50 -48.18 -9.08
CA LEU A 21 -10.04 -49.13 -8.08
C LEU A 21 -8.75 -49.84 -8.51
N LYS A 22 -8.66 -50.28 -9.78
CA LYS A 22 -7.44 -50.92 -10.31
C LYS A 22 -6.24 -49.98 -10.30
N LYS A 23 -6.43 -48.70 -10.67
CA LYS A 23 -5.39 -47.67 -10.58
C LYS A 23 -4.82 -47.54 -9.16
N ARG A 24 -5.68 -47.71 -8.15
CA ARG A 24 -5.32 -47.67 -6.72
C ARG A 24 -4.88 -49.03 -6.16
N GLN A 25 -4.71 -50.05 -7.01
CA GLN A 25 -4.38 -51.41 -6.61
C GLN A 25 -5.40 -52.03 -5.62
N LEU A 26 -6.67 -51.63 -5.73
CA LEU A 26 -7.77 -52.12 -4.91
C LEU A 26 -8.58 -53.19 -5.66
N ASN A 27 -9.22 -54.09 -4.90
CA ASN A 27 -10.05 -55.14 -5.48
C ASN A 27 -11.28 -54.55 -6.21
N SER A 28 -11.30 -54.73 -7.54
CA SER A 28 -12.33 -54.24 -8.46
C SER A 28 -13.47 -55.22 -8.74
N THR A 29 -13.54 -56.37 -8.05
CA THR A 29 -14.61 -57.37 -8.23
C THR A 29 -15.73 -57.21 -7.20
N GLY A 30 -16.97 -57.57 -7.59
CA GLY A 30 -18.15 -57.55 -6.73
C GLY A 30 -19.30 -56.69 -7.29
N LYS A 31 -20.44 -56.67 -6.59
CA LYS A 31 -21.60 -55.85 -6.97
C LYS A 31 -21.25 -54.35 -6.96
N LYS A 32 -21.88 -53.55 -7.84
CA LYS A 32 -21.63 -52.10 -8.01
C LYS A 32 -21.60 -51.33 -6.68
N ASN A 33 -22.55 -51.59 -5.80
CA ASN A 33 -22.63 -50.96 -4.47
C ASN A 33 -21.42 -51.25 -3.58
N ILE A 34 -20.88 -52.47 -3.61
CA ILE A 34 -19.71 -52.89 -2.83
C ILE A 34 -18.46 -52.16 -3.31
N ILE A 35 -18.24 -52.12 -4.62
CA ILE A 35 -17.07 -51.44 -5.19
C ILE A 35 -17.16 -49.91 -5.03
N ILE A 36 -18.36 -49.32 -5.08
CA ILE A 36 -18.59 -47.90 -4.74
C ILE A 36 -18.18 -47.63 -3.29
N LYS A 37 -18.61 -48.47 -2.34
CA LYS A 37 -18.25 -48.31 -0.92
C LYS A 37 -16.73 -48.37 -0.71
N ARG A 38 -16.04 -49.29 -1.38
CA ARG A 38 -14.56 -49.38 -1.33
C ARG A 38 -13.90 -48.11 -1.88
N LEU A 39 -14.38 -47.62 -3.03
CA LEU A 39 -13.82 -46.42 -3.65
C LEU A 39 -14.03 -45.19 -2.74
N LYS A 40 -15.20 -45.04 -2.12
CA LYS A 40 -15.47 -43.97 -1.14
C LYS A 40 -14.50 -44.02 0.04
N ILE A 41 -14.31 -45.19 0.65
CA ILE A 41 -13.35 -45.36 1.77
C ILE A 41 -11.92 -45.01 1.32
N ALA A 42 -11.51 -45.39 0.11
CA ALA A 42 -10.19 -45.06 -0.40
C ALA A 42 -10.01 -43.54 -0.57
N TYR A 43 -11.01 -42.85 -1.13
CA TYR A 43 -11.02 -41.39 -1.22
C TYR A 43 -11.01 -40.71 0.15
N GLU A 44 -11.78 -41.21 1.11
CA GLU A 44 -11.76 -40.70 2.48
C GLU A 44 -10.38 -40.85 3.13
N LYS A 45 -9.72 -42.00 2.95
CA LYS A 45 -8.34 -42.20 3.42
C LYS A 45 -7.34 -41.30 2.71
N GLU A 46 -7.49 -41.09 1.40
CA GLU A 46 -6.67 -40.13 0.64
C GLU A 46 -6.87 -38.71 1.15
N ILE A 47 -8.11 -38.29 1.42
CA ILE A 47 -8.43 -36.98 2.00
C ILE A 47 -7.85 -36.85 3.40
N ILE A 48 -7.98 -37.87 4.25
CA ILE A 48 -7.41 -37.87 5.60
C ILE A 48 -5.88 -37.80 5.54
N ASN A 49 -5.24 -38.58 4.66
CA ASN A 49 -3.80 -38.55 4.49
C ASN A 49 -3.32 -37.21 3.88
N GLN A 50 -4.03 -36.65 2.90
CA GLN A 50 -3.78 -35.30 2.40
C GLN A 50 -4.01 -34.24 3.48
N SER A 51 -4.98 -34.46 4.38
CA SER A 51 -5.21 -33.60 5.53
C SER A 51 -4.14 -33.76 6.62
N SER A 52 -3.43 -34.89 6.67
CA SER A 52 -2.24 -35.05 7.52
C SER A 52 -1.03 -34.27 6.98
N TYR A 53 -1.07 -33.86 5.70
CA TYR A 53 -0.20 -32.85 5.12
C TYR A 53 -0.78 -31.43 5.20
N VAL A 54 -1.89 -31.22 5.94
CA VAL A 54 -2.22 -29.86 6.44
C VAL A 54 -0.97 -29.38 7.14
N THR A 55 -0.37 -28.39 6.51
CA THR A 55 1.03 -28.07 6.66
C THR A 55 1.36 -27.91 8.14
N LYS A 56 2.46 -28.53 8.58
CA LYS A 56 3.02 -28.34 9.93
C LYS A 56 3.16 -26.86 10.30
N PHE A 57 3.09 -25.99 9.31
CA PHE A 57 2.92 -24.55 9.41
C PHE A 57 1.91 -24.14 10.49
N HIS A 58 0.75 -24.79 10.62
CA HIS A 58 -0.26 -24.43 11.64
C HIS A 58 0.21 -24.64 13.09
N TYR A 59 1.22 -25.47 13.31
CA TYR A 59 1.78 -25.75 14.65
C TYR A 59 2.95 -24.83 15.01
N LEU A 60 3.42 -23.98 14.09
CA LEU A 60 4.45 -23.00 14.41
C LEU A 60 3.93 -22.04 15.49
N PRO A 61 4.74 -21.62 16.48
CA PRO A 61 4.40 -20.56 17.42
C PRO A 61 4.14 -19.20 16.76
N ASN A 62 3.46 -18.27 17.45
CA ASN A 62 3.11 -16.96 16.88
C ASN A 62 4.35 -16.10 16.58
N GLU A 63 5.41 -16.31 17.36
CA GLU A 63 6.70 -15.64 17.29
C GLU A 63 7.37 -15.90 15.95
N ILE A 64 7.32 -17.14 15.46
CA ILE A 64 7.89 -17.53 14.16
C ILE A 64 7.17 -16.81 13.02
N TYR A 65 5.85 -16.64 13.09
CA TYR A 65 5.14 -15.87 12.06
C TYR A 65 5.51 -14.39 12.09
N ARG A 66 5.65 -13.80 13.28
CA ARG A 66 6.07 -12.39 13.41
C ARG A 66 7.45 -12.18 12.80
N GLU A 67 8.38 -13.07 13.12
CA GLU A 67 9.73 -13.04 12.54
C GLU A 67 9.68 -13.18 11.01
N ILE A 68 8.90 -14.12 10.46
CA ILE A 68 8.71 -14.23 9.00
C ILE A 68 8.13 -12.94 8.41
N PHE A 69 7.14 -12.35 9.07
CA PHE A 69 6.48 -11.12 8.59
C PHE A 69 7.39 -9.91 8.59
N ASP A 70 8.42 -9.86 9.44
CA ASP A 70 9.42 -8.77 9.42
C ASP A 70 10.24 -8.76 8.12
N TYR A 71 10.32 -9.88 7.40
CA TYR A 71 11.02 -9.99 6.11
C TYR A 71 10.11 -9.81 4.89
N LEU A 72 8.80 -9.67 5.08
CA LEU A 72 7.81 -9.63 4.00
C LEU A 72 7.22 -8.23 3.83
N SER A 73 6.90 -7.86 2.59
CA SER A 73 6.12 -6.63 2.37
C SER A 73 4.69 -6.81 2.88
N SER A 74 4.00 -5.71 3.19
CA SER A 74 2.58 -5.78 3.58
C SER A 74 1.72 -6.48 2.51
N PHE A 75 2.04 -6.31 1.22
CA PHE A 75 1.32 -7.02 0.17
C PHE A 75 1.61 -8.53 0.15
N ASP A 76 2.84 -8.95 0.43
CA ASP A 76 3.17 -10.37 0.54
C ASP A 76 2.44 -10.99 1.74
N ILE A 77 2.44 -10.32 2.89
CA ILE A 77 1.71 -10.77 4.08
C ILE A 77 0.23 -10.95 3.76
N ILE A 78 -0.40 -9.95 3.15
CA ILE A 78 -1.83 -10.00 2.86
C ILE A 78 -2.15 -11.06 1.80
N ASN A 79 -1.44 -11.06 0.67
CA ASN A 79 -1.77 -11.97 -0.43
C ASN A 79 -1.46 -13.43 -0.07
N SER A 80 -0.44 -13.68 0.75
CA SER A 80 -0.03 -15.04 1.09
C SER A 80 -0.72 -15.60 2.32
N PHE A 81 -1.06 -14.78 3.33
CA PHE A 81 -1.51 -15.29 4.63
C PHE A 81 -2.92 -14.84 5.04
N TYR A 82 -3.44 -13.73 4.51
CA TYR A 82 -4.75 -13.24 4.90
C TYR A 82 -5.87 -14.13 4.34
N GLY A 83 -6.74 -14.61 5.21
CA GLY A 83 -7.84 -15.51 4.86
C GLY A 83 -7.48 -16.99 4.91
N LEU A 84 -6.23 -17.37 5.18
CA LEU A 84 -5.83 -18.78 5.28
C LEU A 84 -6.43 -19.47 6.51
N ASN A 85 -6.35 -18.84 7.69
CA ASN A 85 -6.99 -19.32 8.91
C ASN A 85 -7.19 -18.18 9.93
N HIS A 86 -8.09 -18.40 10.88
CA HIS A 86 -8.47 -17.39 11.87
C HIS A 86 -7.28 -16.92 12.74
N ARG A 87 -6.36 -17.83 13.07
CA ARG A 87 -5.19 -17.54 13.90
C ARG A 87 -4.24 -16.58 13.18
N LEU A 88 -3.90 -16.86 11.92
CA LEU A 88 -3.09 -15.96 11.08
C LEU A 88 -3.77 -14.61 10.89
N ASN A 89 -5.08 -14.58 10.62
CA ASN A 89 -5.82 -13.33 10.52
C ASN A 89 -5.74 -12.52 11.83
N GLY A 90 -5.81 -13.21 12.97
CA GLY A 90 -5.60 -12.62 14.29
C GLY A 90 -4.22 -11.98 14.42
N ILE A 91 -3.15 -12.68 14.04
CA ILE A 91 -1.79 -12.14 14.07
C ILE A 91 -1.66 -10.94 13.13
N ILE A 92 -2.10 -11.07 11.88
CA ILE A 92 -2.03 -10.03 10.85
C ILE A 92 -2.72 -8.75 11.31
N ARG A 93 -3.84 -8.87 12.04
CA ARG A 93 -4.60 -7.72 12.56
C ARG A 93 -3.78 -6.79 13.47
N TYR A 94 -2.72 -7.30 14.09
CA TYR A 94 -1.85 -6.52 14.97
C TYR A 94 -0.57 -6.03 14.28
N ILE A 95 -0.37 -6.36 13.01
CA ILE A 95 0.80 -5.94 12.26
C ILE A 95 0.54 -4.56 11.66
N PRO A 96 1.40 -3.57 11.93
CA PRO A 96 1.29 -2.27 11.29
C PRO A 96 1.64 -2.37 9.81
N MET A 97 0.68 -2.04 8.95
CA MET A 97 0.82 -2.18 7.50
C MET A 97 1.42 -0.91 6.88
N LYS A 98 2.39 -1.12 5.97
CA LYS A 98 3.00 -0.09 5.14
C LYS A 98 2.73 -0.43 3.68
N LEU A 99 1.76 0.24 3.09
CA LEU A 99 1.35 -0.02 1.72
C LEU A 99 2.21 0.80 0.76
N ASN A 100 2.94 0.11 -0.12
CA ASN A 100 3.72 0.72 -1.19
C ASN A 100 3.15 0.31 -2.55
N PHE A 101 2.49 1.25 -3.23
CA PHE A 101 1.79 0.97 -4.48
C PHE A 101 2.68 1.04 -5.73
N ASN A 102 3.97 1.38 -5.58
CA ASN A 102 4.90 1.70 -6.68
C ASN A 102 5.24 0.46 -7.53
N ASN A 103 4.95 -0.75 -7.05
CA ASN A 103 5.27 -2.00 -7.74
C ASN A 103 4.06 -2.72 -8.33
N LEU A 104 2.87 -2.14 -8.20
CA LEU A 104 1.62 -2.74 -8.66
C LEU A 104 1.28 -2.31 -10.08
N ASN A 105 0.77 -3.25 -10.87
CA ASN A 105 0.13 -2.91 -12.14
C ASN A 105 -1.30 -2.38 -11.93
N LYS A 106 -1.92 -1.84 -12.99
CA LYS A 106 -3.28 -1.26 -12.93
C LYS A 106 -4.35 -2.21 -12.40
N ILE A 107 -4.27 -3.50 -12.73
CA ILE A 107 -5.25 -4.52 -12.33
C ILE A 107 -5.06 -4.84 -10.84
N GLU A 108 -3.81 -5.06 -10.43
CA GLU A 108 -3.43 -5.30 -9.04
C GLU A 108 -3.83 -4.13 -8.15
N TYR A 109 -3.55 -2.90 -8.59
CA TYR A 109 -3.93 -1.68 -7.89
C TYR A 109 -5.44 -1.62 -7.62
N LYS A 110 -6.25 -1.77 -8.68
CA LYS A 110 -7.72 -1.80 -8.55
C LYS A 110 -8.20 -2.90 -7.61
N ARG A 111 -7.63 -4.10 -7.73
CA ARG A 111 -7.97 -5.24 -6.86
C ARG A 111 -7.65 -4.93 -5.40
N VAL A 112 -6.48 -4.36 -5.15
CA VAL A 112 -6.04 -3.98 -3.80
C VAL A 112 -6.96 -2.94 -3.19
N LEU A 113 -7.24 -1.84 -3.90
CA LEU A 113 -8.14 -0.80 -3.39
C LEU A 113 -9.54 -1.36 -3.14
N LYS A 114 -10.09 -2.18 -4.05
CA LYS A 114 -11.47 -2.65 -3.89
C LYS A 114 -11.63 -3.74 -2.83
N HIS A 115 -10.65 -4.63 -2.66
CA HIS A 115 -10.85 -5.88 -1.92
C HIS A 115 -9.93 -6.06 -0.71
N ILE A 116 -8.79 -5.39 -0.69
CA ILE A 116 -7.78 -5.55 0.37
C ILE A 116 -7.84 -4.39 1.35
N VAL A 117 -7.64 -3.16 0.88
CA VAL A 117 -7.56 -1.96 1.73
C VAL A 117 -8.76 -1.83 2.68
N PRO A 118 -10.03 -2.04 2.26
CA PRO A 118 -11.17 -1.91 3.16
C PRO A 118 -11.15 -2.89 4.34
N LYS A 119 -10.46 -4.03 4.21
CA LYS A 119 -10.40 -5.07 5.25
C LYS A 119 -9.32 -4.82 6.30
N ILE A 120 -8.33 -3.99 5.97
CA ILE A 120 -7.16 -3.74 6.79
C ILE A 120 -6.99 -2.24 7.11
N ILE A 121 -8.01 -1.42 6.87
CA ILE A 121 -7.88 0.03 6.90
C ILE A 121 -7.31 0.54 8.22
N ASP A 122 -7.76 -0.04 9.33
CA ASP A 122 -7.32 0.31 10.68
C ASP A 122 -5.87 -0.10 10.96
N GLN A 123 -5.26 -0.96 10.14
CA GLN A 123 -3.88 -1.42 10.32
C GLN A 123 -2.87 -0.56 9.54
N ILE A 124 -3.36 0.27 8.62
CA ILE A 124 -2.50 1.01 7.69
C ILE A 124 -1.87 2.20 8.42
N MET A 125 -0.56 2.12 8.62
CA MET A 125 0.24 3.16 9.25
C MET A 125 1.01 4.02 8.25
N ALA A 126 1.32 3.49 7.08
CA ALA A 126 2.01 4.21 6.02
C ALA A 126 1.41 3.89 4.65
N ILE A 127 1.27 4.92 3.83
CA ILE A 127 0.86 4.81 2.42
C ILE A 127 1.88 5.54 1.57
N ASP A 128 2.38 4.87 0.53
CA ASP A 128 3.20 5.45 -0.51
C ASP A 128 2.49 5.27 -1.87
N LEU A 129 1.94 6.37 -2.38
CA LEU A 129 1.36 6.49 -3.72
C LEU A 129 2.40 7.14 -4.62
N GLY A 130 3.37 6.31 -5.00
CA GLY A 130 4.39 6.65 -5.98
C GLY A 130 4.02 6.21 -7.39
N GLU A 131 4.71 6.79 -8.37
CA GLU A 131 4.67 6.30 -9.74
C GLU A 131 5.21 4.87 -9.83
N SER A 132 4.50 4.02 -10.57
CA SER A 132 4.92 2.64 -10.70
C SER A 132 6.04 2.50 -11.72
N SER A 133 7.22 2.08 -11.29
CA SER A 133 8.40 1.89 -12.15
C SER A 133 8.16 0.92 -13.31
N LYS A 134 7.29 -0.07 -13.12
CA LYS A 134 6.95 -1.10 -14.12
C LYS A 134 6.09 -0.61 -15.29
N ILE A 135 5.47 0.58 -15.20
CA ILE A 135 4.49 1.07 -16.19
C ILE A 135 5.05 2.20 -17.06
N ILE A 136 6.24 2.71 -16.71
CA ILE A 136 6.92 3.82 -17.40
C ILE A 136 7.21 3.50 -18.88
N SER A 137 7.19 2.23 -19.30
CA SER A 137 7.49 1.84 -20.67
C SER A 137 6.41 2.14 -21.73
N CYS A 138 5.17 2.51 -21.35
CA CYS A 138 4.08 2.57 -22.34
C CYS A 138 3.23 3.85 -22.35
N PHE A 139 3.34 4.74 -21.38
CA PHE A 139 2.59 5.99 -21.33
C PHE A 139 3.46 7.13 -20.79
N SER A 140 3.15 8.39 -21.15
CA SER A 140 3.72 9.55 -20.46
C SER A 140 3.45 9.42 -18.96
N SER A 141 4.52 9.19 -18.19
CA SER A 141 4.60 8.99 -16.74
C SER A 141 3.63 9.82 -15.90
N SER A 142 3.42 11.08 -16.30
CA SER A 142 2.55 12.04 -15.61
C SER A 142 1.08 11.63 -15.59
N CYS A 143 0.54 11.08 -16.68
CA CYS A 143 -0.90 10.78 -16.76
C CYS A 143 -1.31 9.59 -15.86
N TYR A 144 -0.39 8.68 -15.57
CA TYR A 144 -0.70 7.47 -14.82
C TYR A 144 -0.64 7.70 -13.30
N SER A 145 0.33 8.47 -12.82
CA SER A 145 0.42 8.86 -11.41
C SER A 145 -0.79 9.67 -10.97
N GLU A 146 -1.22 10.63 -11.80
CA GLU A 146 -2.46 11.39 -11.55
C GLU A 146 -3.67 10.45 -11.42
N PHE A 147 -3.80 9.46 -12.31
CA PHE A 147 -4.87 8.46 -12.24
C PHE A 147 -4.84 7.61 -10.98
N ILE A 148 -3.66 7.18 -10.51
CA ILE A 148 -3.50 6.39 -9.28
C ILE A 148 -4.04 7.17 -8.07
N ILE A 149 -3.61 8.43 -7.95
CA ILE A 149 -3.97 9.28 -6.83
C ILE A 149 -5.46 9.62 -6.87
N ASP A 150 -5.99 9.97 -8.05
CA ASP A 150 -7.41 10.23 -8.23
C ASP A 150 -8.25 9.02 -7.83
N LEU A 151 -7.87 7.83 -8.31
CA LEU A 151 -8.58 6.61 -7.97
C LEU A 151 -8.51 6.31 -6.48
N PHE A 152 -7.38 6.58 -5.82
CA PHE A 152 -7.24 6.41 -4.37
C PHE A 152 -8.16 7.37 -3.61
N ILE A 153 -8.08 8.68 -3.90
CA ILE A 153 -8.86 9.72 -3.23
C ILE A 153 -10.36 9.53 -3.48
N GLN A 154 -10.76 9.08 -4.67
CA GLN A 154 -12.16 8.74 -4.98
C GLN A 154 -12.64 7.50 -4.23
N SER A 155 -11.75 6.52 -4.02
CA SER A 155 -12.12 5.28 -3.31
C SER A 155 -12.23 5.49 -1.81
N PHE A 156 -11.48 6.45 -1.26
CA PHE A 156 -11.23 6.54 0.16
C PHE A 156 -11.16 7.98 0.65
N ASN A 157 -11.92 8.28 1.70
CA ASN A 157 -11.66 9.46 2.52
C ASN A 157 -10.33 9.24 3.28
N LEU A 158 -9.42 10.20 3.33
CA LEU A 158 -8.18 10.01 4.08
C LEU A 158 -8.40 9.97 5.61
N ILE A 159 -9.53 10.50 6.09
CA ILE A 159 -9.85 10.59 7.52
C ILE A 159 -10.22 9.22 8.13
N GLN A 160 -10.71 8.27 7.33
CA GLN A 160 -11.00 6.90 7.82
C GLN A 160 -9.75 6.09 8.15
N PHE A 161 -8.55 6.52 7.72
CA PHE A 161 -7.31 5.85 8.11
C PHE A 161 -6.86 6.33 9.49
N SER A 162 -7.54 5.86 10.52
CA SER A 162 -7.37 6.25 11.93
C SER A 162 -5.93 6.13 12.44
N ASN A 163 -5.14 5.22 11.88
CA ASN A 163 -3.76 4.96 12.28
C ASN A 163 -2.70 5.45 11.27
N LEU A 164 -3.10 6.17 10.22
CA LEU A 164 -2.15 6.63 9.20
C LEU A 164 -1.23 7.70 9.77
N ARG A 165 0.06 7.38 9.85
CA ARG A 165 1.11 8.29 10.35
C ARG A 165 1.98 8.85 9.25
N PHE A 166 2.10 8.13 8.13
CA PHE A 166 2.95 8.52 7.02
C PHE A 166 2.18 8.47 5.70
N LEU A 167 2.17 9.58 4.97
CA LEU A 167 1.60 9.67 3.63
C LEU A 167 2.66 10.21 2.66
N SER A 168 2.98 9.43 1.64
CA SER A 168 3.88 9.82 0.55
C SER A 168 3.11 9.83 -0.76
N LEU A 169 3.19 10.96 -1.47
CA LEU A 169 2.50 11.21 -2.72
C LEU A 169 3.50 11.76 -3.73
N THR A 170 3.50 11.21 -4.94
CA THR A 170 4.36 11.69 -6.03
C THR A 170 3.55 12.17 -7.21
N ALA A 171 4.01 13.23 -7.89
CA ALA A 171 3.42 13.77 -9.10
C ALA A 171 1.96 14.22 -8.94
N LEU A 172 1.67 14.93 -7.85
CA LEU A 172 0.36 15.55 -7.64
C LEU A 172 0.10 16.69 -8.61
N ASN A 173 -1.08 16.71 -9.23
CA ASN A 173 -1.55 17.90 -9.93
C ASN A 173 -2.08 18.95 -8.92
N GLN A 174 -2.28 20.18 -9.40
CA GLN A 174 -2.66 21.29 -8.52
C GLN A 174 -4.01 21.07 -7.82
N LYS A 175 -5.00 20.48 -8.50
CA LYS A 175 -6.32 20.22 -7.91
C LYS A 175 -6.24 19.18 -6.79
N GLN A 176 -5.47 18.12 -7.00
CA GLN A 176 -5.22 17.07 -5.99
C GLN A 176 -4.48 17.63 -4.78
N LEU A 177 -3.52 18.53 -5.01
CA LEU A 177 -2.78 19.17 -3.93
C LEU A 177 -3.68 20.08 -3.08
N GLU A 178 -4.54 20.88 -3.72
CA GLU A 178 -5.52 21.71 -3.03
C GLU A 178 -6.51 20.87 -2.22
N SER A 179 -7.04 19.78 -2.79
CA SER A 179 -7.98 18.89 -2.08
C SER A 179 -7.31 18.19 -0.89
N LEU A 180 -6.07 17.72 -1.06
CA LEU A 180 -5.29 17.11 0.02
C LEU A 180 -5.09 18.08 1.18
N PHE A 181 -4.72 19.34 0.90
CA PHE A 181 -4.48 20.34 1.92
C PHE A 181 -5.74 20.78 2.68
N LEU A 182 -6.93 20.61 2.10
CA LEU A 182 -8.18 20.77 2.83
C LEU A 182 -8.45 19.62 3.82
N ILE A 183 -7.89 18.43 3.57
CA ILE A 183 -8.16 17.22 4.37
C ILE A 183 -7.13 17.05 5.49
N ILE A 184 -5.86 17.37 5.25
CA ILE A 184 -4.75 17.20 6.21
C ILE A 184 -5.04 17.74 7.62
N PRO A 185 -5.66 18.93 7.82
CA PRO A 185 -6.00 19.40 9.16
C PRO A 185 -6.87 18.44 9.97
N ASN A 186 -7.63 17.56 9.30
CA ASN A 186 -8.51 16.58 9.94
C ASN A 186 -7.84 15.22 10.16
N MET A 187 -6.59 15.04 9.70
CA MET A 187 -5.85 13.78 9.82
C MET A 187 -5.03 13.76 11.10
N LEU A 188 -5.73 13.61 12.24
CA LEU A 188 -5.12 13.73 13.58
C LEU A 188 -3.90 12.81 13.77
N SER A 189 -3.91 11.61 13.21
CA SER A 189 -2.80 10.66 13.36
C SER A 189 -1.61 10.90 12.43
N LEU A 190 -1.73 11.80 11.45
CA LEU A 190 -0.70 12.02 10.44
C LEU A 190 0.48 12.78 11.04
N ARG A 191 1.64 12.12 11.07
CA ARG A 191 2.89 12.68 11.63
C ARG A 191 3.86 13.15 10.55
N SER A 192 3.81 12.51 9.39
CA SER A 192 4.75 12.73 8.31
C SER A 192 4.01 12.80 6.97
N LEU A 193 4.20 13.90 6.25
CA LEU A 193 3.71 14.10 4.90
C LEU A 193 4.90 14.25 3.95
N ARG A 194 4.97 13.43 2.91
CA ARG A 194 5.98 13.50 1.85
C ARG A 194 5.32 13.83 0.52
N LEU A 195 5.66 14.96 -0.07
CA LEU A 195 5.16 15.43 -1.36
C LEU A 195 6.31 15.53 -2.34
N LEU A 196 6.27 14.76 -3.43
CA LEU A 196 7.27 14.77 -4.49
C LEU A 196 6.64 15.27 -5.79
N GLU A 197 7.19 16.30 -6.40
CA GLU A 197 6.58 16.93 -7.59
C GLU A 197 6.76 16.10 -8.87
N GLN A 198 7.90 15.40 -9.01
CA GLN A 198 8.17 14.44 -10.08
C GLN A 198 9.17 13.38 -9.59
N ASN A 199 9.12 12.19 -10.19
CA ASN A 199 10.20 11.21 -10.05
C ASN A 199 11.34 11.58 -10.99
N TYR A 200 12.22 12.44 -10.51
CA TYR A 200 13.44 12.75 -11.24
C TYR A 200 14.35 11.52 -11.25
N CYS A 201 14.44 10.88 -12.42
CA CYS A 201 15.56 10.01 -12.76
C CYS A 201 16.82 10.87 -12.72
N CYS A 202 17.51 10.85 -11.57
CA CYS A 202 18.84 11.39 -11.28
C CYS A 202 19.49 12.10 -12.47
N SER A 203 19.14 13.36 -12.73
CA SER A 203 19.97 14.15 -13.64
C SER A 203 21.28 14.40 -12.90
N LEU A 204 22.41 14.01 -13.50
CA LEU A 204 23.74 13.95 -12.86
C LEU A 204 24.23 15.32 -12.32
N ASN A 205 23.52 16.42 -12.63
CA ASN A 205 23.90 17.79 -12.31
C ASN A 205 22.91 18.52 -11.40
N GLU A 206 21.93 17.83 -10.81
CA GLU A 206 21.02 18.43 -9.83
C GLU A 206 21.71 18.58 -8.46
N ARG A 207 21.64 19.79 -7.89
CA ARG A 207 21.90 19.98 -6.45
C ARG A 207 20.58 20.03 -5.70
N ILE A 208 20.53 19.33 -4.58
CA ILE A 208 19.41 19.35 -3.66
C ILE A 208 19.74 20.38 -2.57
N CYS A 209 19.04 21.52 -2.59
CA CYS A 209 19.08 22.48 -1.50
C CYS A 209 18.11 22.00 -0.42
N LYS A 210 18.62 21.69 0.78
CA LYS A 210 17.80 21.30 1.94
C LYS A 210 17.54 22.55 2.79
N LEU A 211 16.30 23.01 2.80
CA LEU A 211 15.79 24.01 3.73
C LEU A 211 15.05 23.28 4.85
N VAL A 212 15.48 23.45 6.09
CA VAL A 212 14.74 22.94 7.27
C VAL A 212 14.24 24.14 8.04
N LEU A 213 12.93 24.35 8.00
CA LEU A 213 12.24 25.33 8.83
C LEU A 213 11.79 24.60 10.09
N ALA A 214 12.55 24.75 11.18
CA ALA A 214 12.12 24.31 12.50
C ALA A 214 11.37 25.47 13.17
N ASN A 215 10.22 25.19 13.78
CA ASN A 215 9.48 26.19 14.52
C ASN A 215 10.02 26.22 15.95
N ASP A 216 10.89 27.18 16.27
CA ASP A 216 11.49 27.34 17.60
C ASP A 216 10.50 27.92 18.65
N SER A 217 9.22 28.07 18.30
CA SER A 217 8.22 28.64 19.21
C SER A 217 7.86 27.66 20.34
N HIS A 218 8.58 27.79 21.46
CA HIS A 218 8.27 27.20 22.76
C HIS A 218 6.91 27.63 23.36
N TYR A 219 6.12 28.44 22.66
CA TYR A 219 4.88 29.01 23.16
C TYR A 219 3.65 28.24 22.67
N SER A 220 3.19 27.33 23.54
CA SER A 220 1.80 26.90 23.72
C SER A 220 0.87 27.05 22.51
N ILE A 221 1.05 26.21 21.49
CA ILE A 221 0.05 26.04 20.44
C ILE A 221 -0.86 24.88 20.82
N ASP A 222 -2.16 25.12 20.74
CA ASP A 222 -3.23 24.17 21.01
C ASP A 222 -3.02 22.81 20.32
N LYS A 223 -3.12 21.75 21.12
CA LYS A 223 -2.45 20.45 20.99
C LYS A 223 -3.08 19.44 20.02
N ASN A 224 -3.82 19.86 18.99
CA ASN A 224 -4.63 18.89 18.24
C ASN A 224 -4.06 18.46 16.87
N ASN A 225 -3.06 19.15 16.32
CA ASN A 225 -2.44 18.72 15.07
C ASN A 225 -1.04 18.15 15.30
N HIS A 226 -0.90 16.84 15.05
CA HIS A 226 0.31 16.07 15.28
C HIS A 226 1.25 15.99 14.06
N LEU A 227 1.11 16.90 13.09
CA LEU A 227 1.93 16.90 11.89
C LEU A 227 3.34 17.44 12.19
N THR A 228 4.19 16.53 12.64
CA THR A 228 5.56 16.82 13.09
C THR A 228 6.54 17.10 11.95
N HIS A 229 6.34 16.44 10.81
CA HIS A 229 7.29 16.46 9.70
C HIS A 229 6.57 16.63 8.37
N VAL A 230 6.95 17.67 7.62
CA VAL A 230 6.58 17.79 6.20
C VAL A 230 7.84 17.73 5.38
N PHE A 231 7.91 16.81 4.43
CA PHE A 231 8.96 16.71 3.44
C PHE A 231 8.40 17.12 2.08
N ILE A 232 8.90 18.21 1.51
CA ILE A 232 8.54 18.66 0.16
C ILE A 232 9.76 18.53 -0.72
N GLU A 233 9.62 17.82 -1.84
CA GLU A 233 10.63 17.78 -2.89
C GLU A 233 10.04 18.38 -4.16
N THR A 234 10.62 19.50 -4.58
CA THR A 234 10.03 20.37 -5.61
C THR A 234 11.10 20.95 -6.51
N SER A 235 10.72 21.29 -7.72
CA SER A 235 11.54 21.90 -8.75
C SER A 235 10.78 23.06 -9.41
N PRO A 236 11.45 23.99 -10.10
CA PRO A 236 10.74 25.05 -10.82
C PRO A 236 9.62 24.47 -11.71
N PRO A 237 8.39 25.02 -11.65
CA PRO A 237 8.01 26.32 -11.10
C PRO A 237 7.53 26.31 -9.63
N PHE A 238 7.84 25.28 -8.84
CA PHE A 238 7.51 25.18 -7.41
C PHE A 238 6.01 25.18 -7.09
N LYS A 239 5.22 24.41 -7.83
CA LYS A 239 3.76 24.34 -7.66
C LYS A 239 3.40 23.90 -6.24
N ILE A 240 4.11 22.92 -5.69
CA ILE A 240 3.85 22.43 -4.33
C ILE A 240 4.04 23.54 -3.31
N LEU A 241 5.13 24.30 -3.40
CA LEU A 241 5.42 25.40 -2.47
C LEU A 241 4.39 26.52 -2.56
N THR A 242 4.00 26.93 -3.77
CA THR A 242 3.01 28.01 -3.94
C THR A 242 1.66 27.67 -3.32
N VAL A 243 1.20 26.43 -3.51
CA VAL A 243 -0.05 25.96 -2.90
C VAL A 243 0.14 25.76 -1.40
N PHE A 244 1.24 25.14 -0.95
CA PHE A 244 1.53 24.97 0.47
C PHE A 244 1.47 26.32 1.20
N HIS A 245 2.18 27.34 0.72
CA HIS A 245 2.16 28.69 1.26
C HIS A 245 0.74 29.26 1.38
N LYS A 246 -0.09 29.12 0.33
CA LYS A 246 -1.47 29.62 0.30
C LYS A 246 -2.36 28.99 1.37
N TYR A 247 -2.19 27.70 1.65
CA TYR A 247 -3.10 26.97 2.56
C TYR A 247 -2.58 26.85 3.99
N PHE A 248 -1.26 26.85 4.21
CA PHE A 248 -0.68 26.44 5.49
C PHE A 248 -0.21 27.57 6.39
N LEU A 249 0.30 28.68 5.85
CA LEU A 249 0.91 29.73 6.68
C LEU A 249 0.00 30.29 7.78
N ASN A 250 -1.32 30.11 7.63
CA ASN A 250 -2.30 30.65 8.57
C ASN A 250 -3.21 29.59 9.22
N LYS A 251 -3.01 28.28 8.96
CA LYS A 251 -3.98 27.24 9.36
C LYS A 251 -3.44 26.10 10.22
N ILE A 252 -2.15 25.77 10.11
CA ILE A 252 -1.59 24.60 10.78
C ILE A 252 -0.23 24.98 11.36
N SER A 253 -0.03 24.66 12.64
CA SER A 253 1.29 24.69 13.26
C SER A 253 2.08 23.44 12.90
N PHE A 254 3.38 23.61 12.72
CA PHE A 254 4.30 22.52 12.49
C PHE A 254 5.45 22.61 13.46
N ASP A 255 5.98 21.45 13.85
CA ASP A 255 7.24 21.38 14.59
C ASP A 255 8.42 21.56 13.62
N CYS A 256 8.37 20.87 12.47
CA CYS A 256 9.43 20.89 11.48
C CYS A 256 8.90 20.73 10.05
N ILE A 257 9.30 21.64 9.17
CA ILE A 257 9.10 21.56 7.72
C ILE A 257 10.47 21.41 7.07
N GLN A 258 10.69 20.29 6.39
CA GLN A 258 11.84 20.09 5.52
C GLN A 258 11.42 20.28 4.06
N ILE A 259 11.95 21.31 3.41
CA ILE A 259 11.80 21.57 1.99
C ILE A 259 13.11 21.26 1.29
N ASN A 260 13.11 20.23 0.47
CA ASN A 260 14.18 19.90 -0.45
C ASN A 260 13.87 20.53 -1.81
N ILE A 261 14.57 21.60 -2.16
CA ILE A 261 14.45 22.26 -3.47
C ILE A 261 15.48 21.66 -4.42
N ARG A 262 15.03 21.01 -5.48
CA ARG A 262 15.89 20.57 -6.58
C ARG A 262 15.92 21.64 -7.66
N CYS A 263 17.10 22.23 -7.88
CA CYS A 263 17.32 23.18 -8.95
C CYS A 263 18.47 22.72 -9.83
N ALA A 264 18.28 22.76 -11.16
CA ALA A 264 19.41 22.84 -12.07
C ALA A 264 20.08 24.21 -11.83
N LEU A 265 21.29 24.22 -11.27
CA LEU A 265 22.04 25.42 -10.89
C LEU A 265 22.22 26.42 -12.04
N TYR A 266 22.04 25.99 -13.29
CA TYR A 266 22.30 26.78 -14.48
C TYR A 266 21.27 27.87 -14.79
N PHE A 267 20.14 27.96 -14.08
CA PHE A 267 19.07 28.90 -14.49
C PHE A 267 18.60 29.94 -13.46
N TYR A 268 18.91 29.84 -12.16
CA TYR A 268 18.33 30.78 -11.17
C TYR A 268 19.23 31.08 -9.95
N PRO A 269 20.35 31.82 -10.10
CA PRO A 269 21.07 32.35 -8.94
C PRO A 269 20.23 33.38 -8.14
N HIS A 270 19.33 34.12 -8.79
CA HIS A 270 18.55 35.19 -8.15
C HIS A 270 17.21 34.75 -7.53
N GLY A 271 16.69 33.56 -7.86
CA GLY A 271 15.40 33.10 -7.35
C GLY A 271 15.46 32.54 -5.92
N LEU A 272 16.60 31.96 -5.54
CA LEU A 272 16.81 31.35 -4.22
C LEU A 272 17.15 32.38 -3.13
N THR A 273 17.71 33.54 -3.50
CA THR A 273 18.03 34.63 -2.56
C THR A 273 16.79 35.35 -2.01
N CYS A 274 15.60 35.06 -2.53
CA CYS A 274 14.34 35.70 -2.13
C CYS A 274 13.40 34.79 -1.31
N LEU A 275 13.85 33.59 -0.93
CA LEU A 275 13.16 32.75 0.07
C LEU A 275 13.59 33.26 1.45
N ASP A 276 13.02 34.39 1.88
CA ASP A 276 13.17 34.83 3.26
C ASP A 276 12.31 33.94 4.18
N CYS A 277 12.61 33.94 5.48
CA CYS A 277 12.02 33.06 6.51
C CYS A 277 10.49 33.15 6.62
N GLU A 278 9.87 34.15 5.97
CA GLU A 278 8.42 34.34 5.90
C GLU A 278 7.74 33.59 4.73
N GLY A 279 8.51 32.89 3.87
CA GLY A 279 7.97 32.11 2.75
C GLY A 279 7.40 32.94 1.59
N ALA A 280 7.35 34.27 1.72
CA ALA A 280 6.86 35.15 0.67
C ALA A 280 7.91 35.32 -0.44
N ILE A 281 7.58 34.86 -1.65
CA ILE A 281 8.31 35.26 -2.86
C ILE A 281 8.03 36.76 -3.05
N HIS A 282 8.95 37.63 -2.62
CA HIS A 282 8.83 39.04 -2.90
C HIS A 282 8.91 39.26 -4.42
N LYS A 283 7.81 39.75 -5.00
CA LYS A 283 7.68 40.14 -6.42
C LYS A 283 8.52 41.38 -6.80
N ARG A 284 9.65 41.63 -6.15
CA ARG A 284 10.55 42.75 -6.42
C ARG A 284 11.92 42.23 -6.83
N CYS A 285 12.03 41.81 -8.08
CA CYS A 285 13.29 41.75 -8.84
C CYS A 285 12.93 41.79 -10.34
N LEU A 286 12.50 42.97 -10.80
CA LEU A 286 12.63 43.40 -12.19
C LEU A 286 13.24 44.80 -12.14
N GLY A 287 14.56 44.83 -12.19
CA GLY A 287 15.40 45.93 -12.66
C GLY A 287 16.35 45.32 -13.67
#